data_AF-A0A2G6G4G4-F1
#
_entry.id   AF-A0A2G6G4G4-F1
#
_cell.length_a   1.000
_cell.length_b   1.000
_cell.length_c   1.000
_cell.angle_alpha   90.00
_cell.angle_beta   90.00
_cell.angle_gamma   90.00
#
_symmetry.space_group_name_H-M   'P 1'
#
loop_
_entity.id
_entity.type
_entity.pdbx_description
1 polymer ?
#
loop_
_entity_poly.entity_id
_entity_poly.type
_entity_poly.pdbx_seq_one_letter_code
_entity_poly.pdbx_strand_id
1 'polypeptide(L)'
;MNRRLPTPIPTLPLALLLCLGLCLCFALLAGCEDERSDPTVADQVAVDDYENMDFSQPHGGLTASDEWVAFGDASLEDLLTREEAELVQDEFADDDDVVALLAAGEAAADPNDPTRPRFTFLRLAWGMVRGPGENFELPSEPCDALDWTGEIHTDRGIVLVRRLIRFEEADYLARPRPDRRTVAFASHTSCGSDGLLLQIIERPVDYSPENTEPNHLRITTGPFSGVYTIEELAGLDEVHEIDHDGNIFQLNGFNLSDVAYCPKGFLGGRYRLVPGHTIDPQEPSRVAGRLTGVYRGLGGRITGFLRGAYGFDAEGERVFHGKYIDRLGHFRGFLGGVWVTGDDTDPLDYFQGHWINRSGKREGLLSGRGYPVAAYPGGFFEGRWTTLCDDQAEEQVH
;
A
#
# COMPACT_ATOMS: atom_id res chain seq x y z
N MET A 1 -15.05 15.44 74.81
CA MET A 1 -15.20 16.33 73.63
C MET A 1 -13.87 17.03 73.38
N ASN A 2 -13.01 16.45 72.53
CA ASN A 2 -11.72 17.05 72.16
C ASN A 2 -11.82 17.58 70.73
N ARG A 3 -11.95 18.90 70.57
CA ARG A 3 -11.85 19.59 69.28
C ARG A 3 -10.38 19.63 68.87
N ARG A 4 -10.00 18.86 67.85
CA ARG A 4 -8.71 19.01 67.17
C ARG A 4 -8.76 20.26 66.29
N LEU A 5 -7.78 21.14 66.46
CA LEU A 5 -7.57 22.30 65.59
C LEU A 5 -7.06 21.86 64.21
N PRO A 6 -7.44 22.56 63.13
CA PRO A 6 -6.99 22.25 61.78
C PRO A 6 -5.49 22.55 61.63
N THR A 7 -4.78 21.61 61.01
CA THR A 7 -3.37 21.76 60.63
C THR A 7 -3.23 22.78 59.50
N PRO A 8 -2.20 23.66 59.54
CA PRO A 8 -1.97 24.63 58.48
C PRO A 8 -1.61 23.92 57.18
N ILE A 9 -2.25 24.34 56.09
CA ILE A 9 -1.98 23.87 54.73
C ILE A 9 -0.60 24.43 54.33
N PRO A 10 0.34 23.59 53.87
CA PRO A 10 1.64 24.06 53.42
C PRO A 10 1.45 24.90 52.14
N THR A 11 1.74 26.19 52.26
CA THR A 11 1.81 27.11 51.11
C THR A 11 3.03 26.72 50.28
N LEU A 12 2.81 26.19 49.07
CA LEU A 12 3.88 26.05 48.10
C LEU A 12 4.48 27.44 47.83
N PRO A 13 5.81 27.61 47.89
CA PRO A 13 6.44 28.89 47.65
C PRO A 13 6.10 29.34 46.23
N LEU A 14 5.62 30.58 46.10
CA LEU A 14 5.20 31.21 44.83
C LEU A 14 6.28 31.09 43.73
N ALA A 15 7.55 31.01 44.12
CA ALA A 15 8.68 30.77 43.24
C ALA A 15 8.64 29.40 42.52
N LEU A 16 8.13 28.35 43.16
CA LEU A 16 8.02 27.01 42.56
C LEU A 16 6.92 26.94 41.50
N LEU A 17 5.79 27.64 41.72
CA LEU A 17 4.71 27.78 40.75
C LEU A 17 5.14 28.60 39.52
N LEU A 18 5.96 29.64 39.73
CA LEU A 18 6.52 30.44 38.64
C LEU A 18 7.56 29.65 37.83
N CYS A 19 8.41 28.85 38.47
CA CYS A 19 9.35 27.97 37.76
C CYS A 19 8.63 26.85 36.99
N LEU A 20 7.57 26.25 37.55
CA LEU A 20 6.78 25.24 36.81
C LEU A 20 6.08 25.85 35.60
N GLY A 21 5.52 27.05 35.73
CA GLY A 21 4.89 27.78 34.62
C GLY A 21 5.89 28.15 33.52
N LEU A 22 7.10 28.59 33.87
CA LEU A 22 8.15 28.89 32.90
C LEU A 22 8.67 27.64 32.18
N CYS A 23 8.87 26.53 32.90
CA CYS A 23 9.28 25.27 32.28
C CYS A 23 8.19 24.69 31.36
N LEU A 24 6.91 24.84 31.71
CA LEU A 24 5.80 24.42 30.83
C LEU A 24 5.71 25.30 29.57
N CYS A 25 5.97 26.62 29.68
CA CYS A 25 6.04 27.51 28.52
C CYS A 25 7.24 27.23 27.61
N PHE A 26 8.40 26.83 28.15
CA PHE A 26 9.55 26.43 27.35
C PHE A 26 9.37 25.05 26.69
N ALA A 27 8.68 24.11 27.35
CA ALA A 27 8.35 22.82 26.76
C ALA A 27 7.32 22.93 25.61
N LEU A 28 6.43 23.93 25.65
CA LEU A 28 5.50 24.23 24.55
C LEU A 28 6.16 24.96 23.36
N LEU A 29 7.41 25.42 23.50
CA LEU A 29 8.16 26.12 22.44
C LEU A 29 9.29 25.29 21.83
N ALA A 30 9.58 24.10 22.36
CA ALA A 30 10.69 23.24 21.90
C ALA A 30 10.24 22.06 21.00
N GLY A 31 9.01 22.09 20.48
CA GLY A 31 8.39 20.98 19.75
C GLY A 31 7.93 21.30 18.32
N CYS A 32 8.49 22.33 17.68
CA CYS A 32 8.33 22.54 16.23
C CYS A 32 9.73 22.66 15.65
N GLU A 33 10.27 21.54 15.19
CA GLU A 33 11.40 21.58 14.27
C GLU A 33 10.92 22.33 13.02
N ASP A 34 11.67 23.39 12.72
CA ASP A 34 11.36 24.48 11.82
C ASP A 34 11.45 23.94 10.37
N GLU A 35 10.39 23.27 9.88
CA GLU A 35 10.06 23.23 8.45
C GLU A 35 9.71 24.66 8.02
N ARG A 36 10.72 25.54 7.98
CA ARG A 36 10.67 26.83 7.29
C ARG A 36 10.54 26.56 5.80
N SER A 37 9.31 26.22 5.43
CA SER A 37 8.71 26.58 4.16
C SER A 37 8.71 28.11 4.12
N ASP A 38 9.69 28.67 3.43
CA ASP A 38 9.66 30.06 2.99
C ASP A 38 8.51 30.16 1.96
N PRO A 39 7.34 30.75 2.30
CA PRO A 39 6.14 30.62 1.48
C PRO A 39 6.14 31.59 0.28
N THR A 40 7.32 32.09 -0.12
CA THR A 40 7.41 33.19 -1.11
C THR A 40 8.20 32.88 -2.37
N VAL A 41 8.83 31.71 -2.47
CA VAL A 41 9.20 31.16 -3.77
C VAL A 41 8.17 30.11 -4.08
N ALA A 42 7.22 30.43 -4.96
CA ALA A 42 6.50 29.38 -5.66
C ALA A 42 7.57 28.59 -6.42
N ASP A 43 8.06 27.50 -5.83
CA ASP A 43 8.93 26.57 -6.53
C ASP A 43 8.20 26.25 -7.82
N GLN A 44 8.85 26.59 -8.94
CA GLN A 44 8.27 26.32 -10.24
C GLN A 44 8.06 24.81 -10.31
N VAL A 45 6.79 24.41 -10.34
CA VAL A 45 6.41 23.02 -10.64
C VAL A 45 7.00 22.71 -12.00
N ALA A 46 8.10 21.96 -12.01
CA ALA A 46 8.72 21.55 -13.25
C ALA A 46 7.86 20.44 -13.84
N VAL A 47 7.61 20.51 -15.15
CA VAL A 47 6.85 19.46 -15.84
C VAL A 47 7.87 18.57 -16.52
N ASP A 48 8.11 17.40 -15.94
CA ASP A 48 8.92 16.38 -16.60
C ASP A 48 8.21 15.84 -17.85
N ASP A 49 8.99 15.54 -18.89
CA ASP A 49 8.47 15.00 -20.15
C ASP A 49 8.36 13.46 -20.08
N TYR A 50 7.26 12.99 -19.50
CA TYR A 50 6.92 11.56 -19.47
C TYR A 50 6.61 10.96 -20.86
N GLU A 51 6.46 11.79 -21.89
CA GLU A 51 6.16 11.34 -23.25
C GLU A 51 7.43 10.94 -23.99
N ASN A 52 8.56 11.58 -23.68
CA ASN A 52 9.84 11.43 -24.36
C ASN A 52 10.99 11.09 -23.39
N MET A 53 10.77 10.11 -22.51
CA MET A 53 11.81 9.65 -21.59
C MET A 53 12.99 9.01 -22.34
N ASP A 54 14.21 9.37 -21.93
CA ASP A 54 15.46 8.85 -22.49
C ASP A 54 16.08 7.85 -21.52
N PHE A 55 15.90 6.56 -21.77
CA PHE A 55 16.40 5.47 -20.92
C PHE A 55 17.93 5.35 -20.91
N SER A 56 18.65 6.08 -21.77
CA SER A 56 20.11 6.19 -21.69
C SER A 56 20.57 7.22 -20.64
N GLN A 57 19.67 8.09 -20.18
CA GLN A 57 19.95 9.09 -19.16
C GLN A 57 19.64 8.59 -17.75
N PRO A 58 20.32 9.12 -16.72
CA PRO A 58 19.94 8.87 -15.34
C PRO A 58 18.45 9.13 -15.12
N HIS A 59 17.77 8.14 -14.53
CA HIS A 59 16.33 8.17 -14.21
C HIS A 59 15.42 8.47 -15.41
N GLY A 60 15.83 8.14 -16.64
CA GLY A 60 15.04 8.40 -17.83
C GLY A 60 14.97 9.89 -18.22
N GLY A 61 15.85 10.73 -17.69
CA GLY A 61 15.83 12.19 -17.87
C GLY A 61 14.89 12.94 -16.91
N LEU A 62 14.27 12.24 -15.95
CA LEU A 62 13.40 12.86 -14.94
C LEU A 62 14.20 13.71 -13.93
N THR A 63 13.56 14.73 -13.38
CA THR A 63 14.18 15.67 -12.43
C THR A 63 13.63 15.50 -11.01
N ALA A 64 14.41 15.83 -9.97
CA ALA A 64 14.00 15.70 -8.57
C ALA A 64 13.13 16.88 -8.08
N SER A 65 12.30 17.38 -8.99
CA SER A 65 11.40 18.51 -8.82
C SER A 65 10.03 18.05 -8.34
N ASP A 66 9.36 18.93 -7.61
CA ASP A 66 7.96 18.76 -7.21
C ASP A 66 7.05 18.87 -8.43
N GLU A 67 5.91 18.20 -8.34
CA GLU A 67 4.91 18.07 -9.39
C GLU A 67 3.57 18.63 -8.93
N TRP A 68 2.64 18.79 -9.86
CA TRP A 68 1.24 18.98 -9.47
C TRP A 68 0.76 17.77 -8.66
N VAL A 69 -0.20 18.01 -7.76
CA VAL A 69 -0.90 16.91 -7.05
C VAL A 69 -1.34 15.88 -8.08
N ALA A 70 -1.02 14.61 -7.80
CA ALA A 70 -1.31 13.50 -8.70
C ALA A 70 -0.80 13.67 -10.15
N PHE A 71 0.29 14.43 -10.34
CA PHE A 71 0.82 14.82 -11.66
C PHE A 71 -0.21 15.55 -12.55
N GLY A 72 -1.21 16.19 -11.93
CA GLY A 72 -2.35 16.81 -12.61
C GLY A 72 -3.31 15.81 -13.27
N ASP A 73 -3.25 14.52 -12.92
CA ASP A 73 -4.17 13.49 -13.42
C ASP A 73 -5.45 13.45 -12.57
N ALA A 74 -6.54 13.99 -13.11
CA ALA A 74 -7.84 14.03 -12.45
C ALA A 74 -8.36 12.64 -12.03
N SER A 75 -8.00 11.58 -12.76
CA SER A 75 -8.43 10.22 -12.42
C SER A 75 -7.74 9.69 -11.16
N LEU A 76 -6.50 10.13 -10.90
CA LEU A 76 -5.78 9.81 -9.66
C LEU A 76 -6.27 10.64 -8.47
N GLU A 77 -6.64 11.90 -8.68
CA GLU A 77 -7.26 12.74 -7.64
C GLU A 77 -8.64 12.20 -7.22
N ASP A 78 -9.44 11.78 -8.21
CA ASP A 78 -10.74 11.16 -7.94
C ASP A 78 -10.57 9.80 -7.25
N LEU A 79 -9.57 9.00 -7.64
CA LEU A 79 -9.21 7.78 -6.93
C LEU A 79 -8.85 8.05 -5.45
N LEU A 80 -8.06 9.09 -5.19
CA LEU A 80 -7.72 9.49 -3.81
C LEU A 80 -8.99 9.82 -3.01
N THR A 81 -9.89 10.61 -3.60
CA THR A 81 -11.14 11.03 -2.95
C THR A 81 -12.03 9.83 -2.65
N ARG A 82 -12.19 8.92 -3.60
CA ARG A 82 -12.97 7.68 -3.45
C ARG A 82 -12.36 6.76 -2.39
N GLU A 83 -11.07 6.47 -2.45
CA GLU A 83 -10.43 5.57 -1.48
C GLU A 83 -10.46 6.16 -0.06
N GLU A 84 -10.45 7.48 0.14
CA GLU A 84 -10.61 8.08 1.47
C GLU A 84 -11.99 7.82 2.09
N ALA A 85 -13.04 7.66 1.27
CA ALA A 85 -14.37 7.28 1.74
C ALA A 85 -14.49 5.79 2.11
N GLU A 86 -13.55 4.94 1.65
CA GLU A 86 -13.55 3.48 1.87
C GLU A 86 -12.92 3.06 3.22
N LEU A 87 -12.55 4.03 4.06
CA LEU A 87 -12.03 3.76 5.41
C LEU A 87 -13.09 3.10 6.28
N VAL A 88 -12.74 1.94 6.84
CA VAL A 88 -13.61 1.19 7.75
C VAL A 88 -13.10 1.32 9.17
N GLN A 89 -14.00 1.71 10.07
CA GLN A 89 -13.81 1.44 11.49
C GLN A 89 -14.34 0.04 11.79
N ASP A 90 -13.41 -0.91 11.97
CA ASP A 90 -13.74 -2.28 12.36
C ASP A 90 -14.28 -2.30 13.80
N GLU A 91 -15.28 -3.15 14.07
CA GLU A 91 -15.95 -3.25 15.37
C GLU A 91 -15.00 -3.61 16.52
N PHE A 92 -13.89 -4.29 16.22
CA PHE A 92 -12.91 -4.72 17.20
C PHE A 92 -11.61 -3.89 17.18
N ALA A 93 -11.51 -2.86 16.33
CA ALA A 93 -10.28 -2.06 16.22
C ALA A 93 -9.92 -1.34 17.53
N ASP A 94 -10.94 -0.93 18.29
CA ASP A 94 -10.80 -0.17 19.54
C ASP A 94 -10.89 -1.06 20.79
N ASP A 95 -10.89 -2.39 20.64
CA ASP A 95 -10.87 -3.31 21.77
C ASP A 95 -9.55 -3.17 22.54
N ASP A 96 -9.60 -3.03 23.87
CA ASP A 96 -8.41 -2.85 24.73
C ASP A 96 -7.30 -3.87 24.45
N ASP A 97 -7.69 -5.12 24.20
CA ASP A 97 -6.77 -6.20 23.90
C ASP A 97 -6.15 -6.10 22.48
N VAL A 98 -6.90 -5.61 21.48
CA VAL A 98 -6.35 -5.31 20.14
C VAL A 98 -5.37 -4.15 20.22
N VAL A 99 -5.74 -3.08 20.94
CA VAL A 99 -4.88 -1.92 21.16
C VAL A 99 -3.59 -2.34 21.86
N ALA A 100 -3.66 -3.21 22.88
CA ALA A 100 -2.50 -3.74 23.57
C ALA A 100 -1.58 -4.57 22.65
N LEU A 101 -2.15 -5.40 21.78
CA LEU A 101 -1.38 -6.18 20.80
C LEU A 101 -0.68 -5.26 19.78
N LEU A 102 -1.37 -4.25 19.25
CA LEU A 102 -0.78 -3.28 18.33
C LEU A 102 0.39 -2.53 18.98
N ALA A 103 0.20 -2.03 20.20
CA ALA A 103 1.25 -1.34 20.95
C ALA A 103 2.47 -2.25 21.22
N ALA A 104 2.24 -3.54 21.53
CA ALA A 104 3.33 -4.51 21.70
C ALA A 104 4.06 -4.82 20.38
N GLY A 105 3.35 -4.76 19.25
CA GLY A 105 3.91 -4.89 17.90
C GLY A 105 4.78 -3.71 17.47
N GLU A 106 4.44 -2.50 17.91
CA GLU A 106 5.18 -1.28 17.60
C GLU A 106 6.46 -1.12 18.44
N ALA A 107 6.53 -1.75 19.61
CA ALA A 107 7.71 -1.71 20.46
C ALA A 107 8.94 -2.30 19.75
N ALA A 108 10.05 -1.56 19.70
CA ALA A 108 11.31 -2.01 19.11
C ALA A 108 11.83 -3.29 19.80
N ALA A 109 11.91 -4.41 19.06
CA ALA A 109 12.42 -5.69 19.51
C ALA A 109 12.75 -6.61 18.32
N ASP A 110 13.30 -7.80 18.58
CA ASP A 110 13.61 -8.79 17.54
C ASP A 110 12.32 -9.18 16.75
N PRO A 111 12.31 -9.05 15.41
CA PRO A 111 11.22 -9.52 14.55
C PRO A 111 10.82 -10.97 14.75
N ASN A 112 11.80 -11.80 15.07
CA ASN A 112 11.66 -13.24 15.12
C ASN A 112 11.31 -13.74 16.54
N ASP A 113 11.10 -12.83 17.49
CA ASP A 113 10.71 -13.18 18.85
C ASP A 113 9.29 -13.77 18.87
N PRO A 114 9.12 -15.07 19.18
CA PRO A 114 7.82 -15.73 19.19
C PRO A 114 6.89 -15.24 20.31
N THR A 115 7.42 -14.47 21.28
CA THR A 115 6.63 -13.87 22.36
C THR A 115 5.95 -12.56 21.94
N ARG A 116 6.11 -12.14 20.68
CA ARG A 116 5.50 -10.94 20.13
C ARG A 116 4.30 -11.27 19.23
N PRO A 117 3.33 -10.34 19.13
CA PRO A 117 2.28 -10.49 18.15
C PRO A 117 2.86 -10.40 16.74
N ARG A 118 2.37 -11.25 15.83
CA ARG A 118 2.72 -11.19 14.40
C ARG A 118 1.59 -10.54 13.63
N PHE A 119 1.95 -9.74 12.63
CA PHE A 119 0.99 -9.01 11.81
C PHE A 119 1.14 -9.40 10.35
N THR A 120 0.06 -9.90 9.79
CA THR A 120 -0.04 -10.19 8.35
C THR A 120 -1.04 -9.23 7.75
N PHE A 121 -0.63 -8.50 6.71
CA PHE A 121 -1.53 -7.68 5.92
C PHE A 121 -1.85 -8.41 4.63
N LEU A 122 -3.13 -8.59 4.35
CA LEU A 122 -3.59 -9.28 3.15
C LEU A 122 -4.56 -8.37 2.40
N ARG A 123 -4.21 -8.02 1.18
CA ARG A 123 -5.13 -7.41 0.23
C ARG A 123 -5.79 -8.51 -0.60
N LEU A 124 -7.11 -8.52 -0.57
CA LEU A 124 -7.96 -9.33 -1.43
C LEU A 124 -8.63 -8.40 -2.42
N ALA A 125 -8.61 -8.73 -3.70
CA ALA A 125 -9.39 -8.04 -4.72
C ALA A 125 -10.10 -9.07 -5.59
N TRP A 126 -11.33 -8.78 -6.00
CA TRP A 126 -12.14 -9.67 -6.82
C TRP A 126 -12.99 -8.89 -7.81
N GLY A 127 -13.63 -9.61 -8.74
CA GLY A 127 -14.40 -9.03 -9.83
C GLY A 127 -13.58 -8.92 -11.11
N MET A 128 -14.05 -8.10 -12.03
CA MET A 128 -13.31 -7.73 -13.24
C MET A 128 -12.26 -6.72 -12.84
N VAL A 129 -11.09 -7.17 -12.40
CA VAL A 129 -9.95 -6.28 -12.17
C VAL A 129 -9.48 -5.77 -13.54
N ARG A 130 -10.22 -4.81 -14.08
CA ARG A 130 -9.90 -4.02 -15.25
C ARG A 130 -9.46 -2.69 -14.66
N GLY A 131 -8.22 -2.29 -14.94
CA GLY A 131 -7.70 -1.02 -14.42
C GLY A 131 -8.68 0.12 -14.71
N PRO A 132 -8.83 1.10 -13.80
CA PRO A 132 -9.73 2.24 -14.03
C PRO A 132 -9.27 2.99 -15.29
N GLY A 133 -10.17 3.13 -16.27
CA GLY A 133 -9.85 3.73 -17.56
C GLY A 133 -11.01 4.51 -18.16
N GLU A 134 -10.86 5.84 -18.15
CA GLU A 134 -11.70 6.80 -18.85
C GLU A 134 -11.62 6.56 -20.36
N ASN A 135 -12.78 6.35 -21.00
CA ASN A 135 -12.98 6.13 -22.45
C ASN A 135 -12.82 4.71 -23.00
N PHE A 136 -12.67 3.67 -22.17
CA PHE A 136 -13.28 2.42 -22.62
C PHE A 136 -14.77 2.66 -22.45
N GLU A 137 -15.51 2.83 -23.55
CA GLU A 137 -16.96 2.72 -23.48
C GLU A 137 -17.20 1.37 -22.81
N LEU A 138 -17.58 1.41 -21.53
CA LEU A 138 -18.13 0.24 -20.87
C LEU A 138 -19.14 -0.30 -21.88
N PRO A 139 -19.13 -1.62 -22.17
CA PRO A 139 -20.15 -2.17 -23.03
C PRO A 139 -21.48 -1.55 -22.64
N SER A 140 -22.22 -1.03 -23.62
CA SER A 140 -23.46 -0.28 -23.36
C SER A 140 -24.49 -1.13 -22.62
N GLU A 141 -24.27 -2.44 -22.56
CA GLU A 141 -24.99 -3.40 -21.76
C GLU A 141 -24.31 -3.55 -20.39
N PRO A 142 -25.05 -3.41 -19.27
CA PRO A 142 -24.51 -3.61 -17.94
C PRO A 142 -23.92 -5.03 -17.85
N CYS A 143 -22.70 -5.16 -17.30
CA CYS A 143 -22.17 -6.48 -16.98
C CYS A 143 -23.06 -7.13 -15.93
N ASP A 144 -23.33 -8.42 -16.07
CA ASP A 144 -24.02 -9.18 -15.04
C ASP A 144 -23.17 -9.19 -13.77
N ALA A 145 -23.75 -8.70 -12.67
CA ALA A 145 -23.06 -8.69 -11.38
C ALA A 145 -22.85 -10.12 -10.88
N LEU A 146 -21.62 -10.44 -10.48
CA LEU A 146 -21.27 -11.72 -9.87
C LEU A 146 -21.40 -11.60 -8.35
N ASP A 147 -22.04 -12.58 -7.71
CA ASP A 147 -22.20 -12.62 -6.26
C ASP A 147 -20.92 -13.19 -5.61
N TRP A 148 -20.20 -12.33 -4.91
CA TRP A 148 -18.98 -12.64 -4.15
C TRP A 148 -19.26 -12.74 -2.65
N THR A 149 -20.52 -12.70 -2.23
CA THR A 149 -20.92 -12.82 -0.82
C THR A 149 -20.21 -14.00 -0.15
N GLY A 150 -19.65 -13.74 1.01
CA GLY A 150 -18.69 -14.66 1.60
C GLY A 150 -18.29 -14.37 3.03
N GLU A 151 -17.34 -15.17 3.49
CA GLU A 151 -16.76 -15.15 4.81
C GLU A 151 -15.25 -15.41 4.75
N ILE A 152 -14.53 -14.69 5.61
CA ILE A 152 -13.10 -14.89 5.87
C ILE A 152 -12.96 -15.23 7.35
N HIS A 153 -12.34 -16.37 7.65
CA HIS A 153 -12.21 -16.92 8.99
C HIS A 153 -10.79 -17.37 9.29
N THR A 154 -10.25 -17.06 10.47
CA THR A 154 -8.97 -17.62 10.94
C THR A 154 -9.15 -18.55 12.13
N ASP A 155 -8.37 -19.64 12.20
CA ASP A 155 -8.42 -20.57 13.34
C ASP A 155 -8.14 -19.86 14.67
N ARG A 156 -7.14 -18.98 14.65
CA ARG A 156 -6.59 -18.28 15.82
C ARG A 156 -6.21 -16.85 15.49
N GLY A 157 -6.23 -15.99 16.51
CA GLY A 157 -5.87 -14.58 16.34
C GLY A 157 -7.09 -13.68 16.10
N ILE A 158 -6.87 -12.59 15.37
CA ILE A 158 -7.85 -11.53 15.13
C ILE A 158 -7.75 -11.10 13.67
N VAL A 159 -8.88 -10.92 12.99
CA VAL A 159 -8.97 -10.38 11.63
C VAL A 159 -9.64 -9.02 11.71
N LEU A 160 -8.93 -7.97 11.33
CA LEU A 160 -9.45 -6.60 11.26
C LEU A 160 -9.59 -6.18 9.80
N VAL A 161 -10.73 -5.60 9.44
CA VAL A 161 -10.92 -4.93 8.15
C VAL A 161 -10.37 -3.52 8.25
N ARG A 162 -9.29 -3.23 7.51
CA ARG A 162 -8.68 -1.90 7.46
C ARG A 162 -9.29 -1.03 6.38
N ARG A 163 -9.76 -1.63 5.30
CA ARG A 163 -10.38 -0.91 4.19
C ARG A 163 -11.33 -1.82 3.42
N LEU A 164 -12.42 -1.21 2.93
CA LEU A 164 -13.09 -1.75 1.74
C LEU A 164 -12.29 -1.29 0.53
N ILE A 165 -12.40 -2.02 -0.57
CA ILE A 165 -11.89 -1.60 -1.85
C ILE A 165 -13.10 -1.59 -2.76
N ARG A 166 -13.54 -0.40 -3.17
CA ARG A 166 -14.52 -0.17 -4.25
C ARG A 166 -15.92 -0.79 -4.14
N PHE A 167 -16.30 -1.31 -2.97
CA PHE A 167 -17.64 -1.83 -2.68
C PHE A 167 -18.75 -0.97 -3.32
N GLU A 168 -19.65 -1.61 -4.06
CA GLU A 168 -20.78 -0.96 -4.70
C GLU A 168 -21.87 -0.59 -3.67
N GLU A 169 -22.89 0.16 -4.09
CA GLU A 169 -23.91 0.71 -3.17
C GLU A 169 -24.64 -0.36 -2.34
N ALA A 170 -24.82 -1.57 -2.91
CA ALA A 170 -25.48 -2.68 -2.25
C ALA A 170 -24.56 -3.54 -1.38
N ASP A 171 -23.25 -3.26 -1.38
CA ASP A 171 -22.24 -4.08 -0.74
C ASP A 171 -21.97 -3.65 0.69
N TYR A 172 -21.73 -4.60 1.58
CA TYR A 172 -21.52 -4.31 2.99
C TYR A 172 -20.79 -5.42 3.74
N LEU A 173 -20.13 -5.03 4.84
CA LEU A 173 -19.69 -5.98 5.87
C LEU A 173 -20.91 -6.39 6.70
N ALA A 174 -21.11 -7.70 6.90
CA ALA A 174 -22.18 -8.20 7.74
C ALA A 174 -21.91 -7.83 9.20
N ARG A 175 -22.87 -7.12 9.81
CA ARG A 175 -22.78 -6.61 11.19
C ARG A 175 -24.03 -6.98 12.01
N PRO A 176 -23.90 -7.24 13.32
CA PRO A 176 -22.63 -7.31 14.08
C PRO A 176 -21.80 -8.53 13.68
N ARG A 177 -20.48 -8.44 13.80
CA ARG A 177 -19.59 -9.59 13.55
C ARG A 177 -19.80 -10.67 14.62
N PRO A 178 -19.79 -11.97 14.27
CA PRO A 178 -20.01 -13.04 15.22
C PRO A 178 -18.86 -13.19 16.22
N ASP A 179 -17.61 -12.98 15.76
CA ASP A 179 -16.42 -12.93 16.60
C ASP A 179 -15.27 -12.18 15.92
N ARG A 180 -14.15 -12.01 16.64
CA ARG A 180 -12.92 -11.35 16.18
C ARG A 180 -12.19 -12.10 15.05
N ARG A 181 -12.53 -13.37 14.81
CA ARG A 181 -11.84 -14.23 13.84
C ARG A 181 -12.54 -14.27 12.50
N THR A 182 -13.77 -13.76 12.43
CA THR A 182 -14.65 -13.95 11.27
C THR A 182 -15.09 -12.60 10.72
N VAL A 183 -14.90 -12.39 9.42
CA VAL A 183 -15.40 -11.26 8.64
C VAL A 183 -16.34 -11.83 7.59
N ALA A 184 -17.63 -11.56 7.72
CA ALA A 184 -18.61 -11.88 6.68
C ALA A 184 -18.98 -10.61 5.91
N PHE A 185 -19.27 -10.74 4.62
CA PHE A 185 -19.60 -9.61 3.74
C PHE A 185 -20.54 -10.05 2.62
N ALA A 186 -21.32 -9.10 2.10
CA ALA A 186 -22.08 -9.23 0.87
C ALA A 186 -21.47 -8.30 -0.17
N SER A 187 -21.16 -8.83 -1.36
CA SER A 187 -20.59 -8.06 -2.47
C SER A 187 -21.13 -8.61 -3.79
N HIS A 188 -21.73 -7.73 -4.59
CA HIS A 188 -22.27 -8.03 -5.91
C HIS A 188 -21.54 -7.15 -6.93
N THR A 189 -20.37 -7.58 -7.35
CA THR A 189 -19.48 -6.79 -8.19
C THR A 189 -19.91 -6.87 -9.65
N SER A 190 -20.11 -5.71 -10.28
CA SER A 190 -20.47 -5.57 -11.69
C SER A 190 -19.23 -5.52 -12.60
N CYS A 191 -19.13 -4.53 -13.50
CA CYS A 191 -17.98 -4.36 -14.40
C CYS A 191 -16.69 -3.88 -13.70
N GLY A 192 -16.72 -3.75 -12.38
CA GLY A 192 -15.64 -3.24 -11.55
C GLY A 192 -14.89 -4.34 -10.81
N SER A 193 -14.26 -3.92 -9.73
CA SER A 193 -13.54 -4.80 -8.82
C SER A 193 -13.82 -4.35 -7.41
N ASP A 194 -14.10 -5.28 -6.51
CA ASP A 194 -14.21 -5.02 -5.09
C ASP A 194 -13.04 -5.67 -4.35
N GLY A 195 -12.98 -5.48 -3.03
CA GLY A 195 -11.95 -6.11 -2.23
C GLY A 195 -11.95 -5.70 -0.77
N LEU A 196 -11.03 -6.31 -0.03
CA LEU A 196 -10.76 -6.01 1.37
C LEU A 196 -9.27 -5.89 1.60
N LEU A 197 -8.88 -4.92 2.42
CA LEU A 197 -7.58 -4.94 3.06
C LEU A 197 -7.74 -5.41 4.49
N LEU A 198 -7.16 -6.55 4.80
CA LEU A 198 -7.18 -7.17 6.12
C LEU A 198 -5.86 -6.97 6.85
N GLN A 199 -5.95 -6.83 8.16
CA GLN A 199 -4.84 -7.08 9.08
C GLN A 199 -5.19 -8.27 9.96
N ILE A 200 -4.37 -9.30 9.89
CA ILE A 200 -4.46 -10.50 10.71
C ILE A 200 -3.42 -10.37 11.81
N ILE A 201 -3.87 -10.50 13.06
CA ILE A 201 -3.04 -10.41 14.26
C ILE A 201 -2.96 -11.79 14.89
N GLU A 202 -1.79 -12.41 14.85
CA GLU A 202 -1.50 -13.61 15.62
C GLU A 202 -1.00 -13.18 17.00
N ARG A 203 -1.59 -13.76 18.05
CA ARG A 203 -1.16 -13.50 19.42
C ARG A 203 0.19 -14.17 19.68
N PRO A 204 0.99 -13.63 20.61
CA PRO A 204 2.12 -14.35 21.19
C PRO A 204 1.74 -15.77 21.58
N VAL A 205 2.60 -16.74 21.27
CA VAL A 205 2.38 -18.14 21.65
C VAL A 205 3.20 -18.40 22.91
N ASP A 206 2.53 -18.70 24.04
CA ASP A 206 3.20 -19.02 25.32
C ASP A 206 3.91 -20.39 25.34
N TYR A 207 3.90 -21.14 24.23
CA TYR A 207 4.37 -22.53 24.17
C TYR A 207 5.29 -22.80 22.98
N SER A 208 6.11 -23.86 23.11
CA SER A 208 7.11 -24.25 22.11
C SER A 208 6.53 -24.31 20.70
N PRO A 209 7.10 -23.57 19.72
CA PRO A 209 6.59 -23.50 18.35
C PRO A 209 6.54 -24.87 17.67
N GLU A 210 7.37 -25.82 18.11
CA GLU A 210 7.45 -27.18 17.56
C GLU A 210 6.17 -28.03 17.74
N ASN A 211 5.27 -27.65 18.65
CA ASN A 211 4.03 -28.40 18.94
C ASN A 211 2.75 -27.64 18.60
N THR A 212 2.85 -26.51 17.91
CA THR A 212 1.68 -25.69 17.60
C THR A 212 1.21 -25.99 16.18
N GLU A 213 -0.05 -26.41 16.03
CA GLU A 213 -0.66 -26.58 14.70
C GLU A 213 -0.62 -25.25 13.93
N PRO A 214 -0.35 -25.26 12.60
CA PRO A 214 -0.37 -24.05 11.79
C PRO A 214 -1.70 -23.29 11.93
N ASN A 215 -1.62 -21.97 12.02
CA ASN A 215 -2.82 -21.13 11.96
C ASN A 215 -3.27 -20.98 10.51
N HIS A 216 -4.53 -21.25 10.21
CA HIS A 216 -5.06 -21.10 8.85
C HIS A 216 -6.00 -19.90 8.74
N LEU A 217 -5.98 -19.27 7.56
CA LEU A 217 -7.03 -18.40 7.05
C LEU A 217 -7.86 -19.20 6.03
N ARG A 218 -9.17 -19.21 6.21
CA ARG A 218 -10.13 -19.75 5.26
C ARG A 218 -10.89 -18.60 4.62
N ILE A 219 -10.97 -18.65 3.30
CA ILE A 219 -11.72 -17.70 2.49
C ILE A 219 -12.79 -18.50 1.77
N THR A 220 -14.04 -18.06 1.87
CA THR A 220 -15.17 -18.70 1.20
C THR A 220 -16.06 -17.61 0.63
N THR A 221 -16.25 -17.61 -0.68
CA THR A 221 -17.13 -16.71 -1.42
C THR A 221 -18.03 -17.54 -2.32
N GLY A 222 -18.94 -16.90 -3.06
CA GLY A 222 -19.72 -17.56 -4.11
C GLY A 222 -18.85 -18.38 -5.09
N PRO A 223 -17.92 -17.73 -5.83
CA PRO A 223 -17.15 -18.42 -6.86
C PRO A 223 -15.77 -18.96 -6.42
N PHE A 224 -15.23 -18.51 -5.28
CA PHE A 224 -13.88 -18.86 -4.83
C PHE A 224 -13.87 -19.41 -3.40
N SER A 225 -13.02 -20.41 -3.15
CA SER A 225 -12.71 -20.90 -1.80
C SER A 225 -11.25 -21.32 -1.69
N GLY A 226 -10.61 -20.94 -0.59
CA GLY A 226 -9.19 -21.24 -0.34
C GLY A 226 -8.88 -21.38 1.14
N VAL A 227 -7.84 -22.17 1.45
CA VAL A 227 -7.30 -22.33 2.79
C VAL A 227 -5.80 -22.13 2.72
N TYR A 228 -5.30 -21.18 3.51
CA TYR A 228 -3.90 -20.77 3.53
C TYR A 228 -3.39 -20.80 4.95
N THR A 229 -2.16 -21.22 5.19
CA THR A 229 -1.52 -20.94 6.48
C THR A 229 -1.20 -19.43 6.55
N ILE A 230 -1.27 -18.83 7.75
CA ILE A 230 -0.91 -17.41 7.92
C ILE A 230 0.55 -17.14 7.52
N GLU A 231 1.41 -18.15 7.65
CA GLU A 231 2.78 -18.09 7.19
C GLU A 231 2.88 -18.03 5.66
N GLU A 232 2.09 -18.81 4.91
CA GLU A 232 2.07 -18.75 3.44
C GLU A 232 1.52 -17.43 2.89
N LEU A 233 0.63 -16.76 3.64
CA LEU A 233 0.16 -15.42 3.28
C LEU A 233 1.33 -14.41 3.23
N ALA A 234 2.47 -14.73 3.87
CA ALA A 234 3.69 -13.95 3.80
C ALA A 234 4.26 -13.93 2.37
N GLY A 235 3.99 -12.86 1.65
CA GLY A 235 4.51 -12.70 0.29
C GLY A 235 3.76 -13.50 -0.76
N LEU A 236 2.56 -13.97 -0.42
CA LEU A 236 1.59 -14.47 -1.37
C LEU A 236 1.29 -13.40 -2.42
N ASP A 237 1.32 -13.81 -3.68
CA ASP A 237 0.97 -13.00 -4.84
C ASP A 237 0.33 -13.94 -5.87
N GLU A 238 -0.96 -14.22 -5.64
CA GLU A 238 -1.74 -15.17 -6.43
C GLU A 238 -2.89 -14.48 -7.15
N VAL A 239 -3.17 -14.95 -8.36
CA VAL A 239 -4.36 -14.59 -9.13
C VAL A 239 -5.04 -15.87 -9.57
N HIS A 240 -6.33 -15.96 -9.27
CA HIS A 240 -7.19 -17.06 -9.66
C HIS A 240 -8.19 -16.55 -10.69
N GLU A 241 -8.13 -17.06 -11.91
CA GLU A 241 -9.17 -16.81 -12.92
C GLU A 241 -10.45 -17.54 -12.53
N ILE A 242 -11.56 -16.81 -12.49
CA ILE A 242 -12.85 -17.36 -12.07
C ILE A 242 -13.69 -17.78 -13.26
N ASP A 243 -13.71 -16.96 -14.31
CA ASP A 243 -14.49 -17.23 -15.52
C ASP A 243 -13.87 -16.61 -16.78
N HIS A 244 -14.50 -16.91 -17.91
CA HIS A 244 -14.14 -16.39 -19.23
C HIS A 244 -14.45 -14.90 -19.44
N ASP A 245 -15.24 -14.27 -18.56
CA ASP A 245 -15.58 -12.85 -18.66
C ASP A 245 -14.45 -11.97 -18.09
N GLY A 246 -13.47 -12.61 -17.42
CA GLY A 246 -12.29 -11.99 -16.86
C GLY A 246 -12.47 -11.62 -15.39
N ASN A 247 -13.42 -12.24 -14.70
CA ASN A 247 -13.46 -12.19 -13.25
C ASN A 247 -12.25 -12.92 -12.68
N ILE A 248 -11.58 -12.28 -11.71
CA ILE A 248 -10.45 -12.87 -11.01
C ILE A 248 -10.64 -12.76 -9.50
N PHE A 249 -9.90 -13.57 -8.76
CA PHE A 249 -9.71 -13.44 -7.32
C PHE A 249 -8.21 -13.33 -7.03
N GLN A 250 -7.79 -12.17 -6.53
CA GLN A 250 -6.39 -11.84 -6.30
C GLN A 250 -6.07 -11.74 -4.81
N LEU A 251 -4.91 -12.29 -4.44
CA LEU A 251 -4.36 -12.31 -3.09
C LEU A 251 -2.96 -11.70 -3.09
N ASN A 252 -2.77 -10.62 -2.35
CA ASN A 252 -1.46 -10.00 -2.17
C ASN A 252 -1.15 -9.79 -0.68
N GLY A 253 -0.15 -10.49 -0.18
CA GLY A 253 0.17 -10.55 1.25
C GLY A 253 1.54 -9.98 1.63
N PHE A 254 1.59 -9.38 2.82
CA PHE A 254 2.80 -9.01 3.53
C PHE A 254 2.84 -9.67 4.90
N ASN A 255 3.96 -10.29 5.23
CA ASN A 255 4.28 -10.58 6.62
C ASN A 255 5.14 -9.46 7.19
N LEU A 256 4.77 -9.02 8.37
CA LEU A 256 5.52 -8.08 9.16
C LEU A 256 5.94 -8.81 10.43
N SER A 257 7.10 -9.47 10.37
CA SER A 257 7.89 -9.64 11.57
C SER A 257 8.30 -8.26 12.13
N ASP A 258 8.43 -7.25 11.25
CA ASP A 258 8.81 -5.87 11.61
C ASP A 258 7.84 -4.82 11.07
N VAL A 259 6.73 -4.53 11.75
CA VAL A 259 5.86 -3.40 11.36
C VAL A 259 6.59 -2.06 11.51
N ALA A 260 7.46 -1.95 12.52
CA ALA A 260 7.97 -0.67 13.01
C ALA A 260 9.23 -0.15 12.29
N TYR A 261 10.08 -1.03 11.73
CA TYR A 261 11.42 -0.60 11.31
C TYR A 261 11.46 -0.02 9.89
N CYS A 262 10.80 -0.67 8.93
CA CYS A 262 10.87 -0.25 7.53
C CYS A 262 9.47 0.07 6.99
N PRO A 263 9.19 1.33 6.61
CA PRO A 263 7.97 1.66 5.90
C PRO A 263 7.83 0.78 4.66
N LYS A 264 6.63 0.25 4.47
CA LYS A 264 6.30 -0.67 3.39
C LYS A 264 4.83 -0.54 3.03
N GLY A 265 4.45 -1.17 1.94
CA GLY A 265 3.06 -1.24 1.52
C GLY A 265 2.92 -1.63 0.08
N PHE A 266 1.77 -1.29 -0.49
CA PHE A 266 1.39 -1.71 -1.82
C PHE A 266 1.63 -0.60 -2.81
N LEU A 267 1.84 -0.96 -4.07
CA LEU A 267 1.74 -0.04 -5.18
C LEU A 267 0.85 -0.66 -6.24
N GLY A 268 0.19 0.17 -7.02
CA GLY A 268 -0.61 -0.33 -8.12
C GLY A 268 -1.09 0.79 -9.00
N GLY A 269 -1.45 0.45 -10.22
CA GLY A 269 -1.81 1.42 -11.22
C GLY A 269 -2.09 0.79 -12.57
N ARG A 270 -1.98 1.61 -13.60
CA ARG A 270 -2.15 1.24 -15.00
C ARG A 270 -0.83 1.35 -15.72
N TYR A 271 -0.64 0.43 -16.66
CA TYR A 271 0.36 0.59 -17.70
C TYR A 271 -0.32 0.67 -19.06
N ARG A 272 0.28 1.42 -19.99
CA ARG A 272 -0.28 1.62 -21.33
C ARG A 272 0.80 1.59 -22.39
N LEU A 273 0.59 0.84 -23.45
CA LEU A 273 1.45 0.86 -24.62
C LEU A 273 1.30 2.17 -25.38
N VAL A 274 2.40 2.70 -25.89
CA VAL A 274 2.36 3.84 -26.80
C VAL A 274 1.81 3.37 -28.15
N PRO A 275 0.73 3.99 -28.69
CA PRO A 275 0.16 3.56 -29.96
C PRO A 275 1.19 3.56 -31.11
N GLY A 276 1.21 2.50 -31.91
CA GLY A 276 2.16 2.35 -33.01
C GLY A 276 3.58 1.96 -32.58
N HIS A 277 3.79 1.69 -31.29
CA HIS A 277 5.04 1.12 -30.78
C HIS A 277 4.87 -0.38 -30.60
N THR A 278 5.71 -1.15 -31.28
CA THR A 278 5.90 -2.58 -31.01
C THR A 278 6.96 -2.72 -29.93
N ILE A 279 6.84 -3.75 -29.10
CA ILE A 279 7.90 -4.17 -28.18
C ILE A 279 8.96 -4.88 -29.02
N ASP A 280 9.76 -4.09 -29.75
CA ASP A 280 10.87 -4.59 -30.56
C ASP A 280 12.20 -4.18 -29.90
N PRO A 281 12.98 -5.15 -29.38
CA PRO A 281 14.30 -4.88 -28.80
C PRO A 281 15.30 -4.26 -29.79
N GLN A 282 15.04 -4.28 -31.09
CA GLN A 282 15.94 -3.71 -32.11
C GLN A 282 15.88 -2.18 -32.20
N GLU A 283 14.96 -1.54 -31.48
CA GLU A 283 14.89 -0.08 -31.37
C GLU A 283 15.28 0.38 -29.95
N PRO A 284 16.60 0.46 -29.65
CA PRO A 284 17.08 0.82 -28.32
C PRO A 284 16.69 2.26 -27.94
N SER A 285 16.65 2.54 -26.63
CA SER A 285 16.28 3.86 -26.08
C SER A 285 14.86 4.32 -26.46
N ARG A 286 13.95 3.38 -26.74
CA ARG A 286 12.55 3.67 -27.11
C ARG A 286 11.60 3.43 -25.94
N VAL A 287 10.68 4.37 -25.73
CA VAL A 287 9.51 4.20 -24.85
C VAL A 287 8.56 3.15 -25.46
N ALA A 288 8.35 2.05 -24.73
CA ALA A 288 7.37 1.03 -25.08
C ALA A 288 6.00 1.36 -24.49
N GLY A 289 5.96 1.90 -23.27
CA GLY A 289 4.73 2.26 -22.61
C GLY A 289 4.92 3.16 -21.39
N ARG A 290 3.79 3.49 -20.76
CA ARG A 290 3.68 4.45 -19.66
C ARG A 290 3.13 3.77 -18.42
N LEU A 291 3.52 4.27 -17.26
CA LEU A 291 3.09 3.84 -15.94
C LEU A 291 2.39 5.01 -15.24
N THR A 292 1.26 4.76 -14.60
CA THR A 292 0.57 5.74 -13.76
C THR A 292 -0.13 5.00 -12.64
N GLY A 293 0.02 5.44 -11.40
CA GLY A 293 -0.55 4.72 -10.27
C GLY A 293 -0.39 5.43 -8.95
N VAL A 294 -0.51 4.66 -7.88
CA VAL A 294 -0.43 5.15 -6.51
C VAL A 294 0.49 4.29 -5.64
N TYR A 295 1.09 4.94 -4.66
CA TYR A 295 1.77 4.32 -3.53
C TYR A 295 0.80 4.27 -2.36
N ARG A 296 0.70 3.09 -1.72
CA ARG A 296 -0.11 2.87 -0.52
C ARG A 296 0.77 2.38 0.62
N GLY A 297 0.51 2.85 1.83
CA GLY A 297 1.07 2.25 3.04
C GLY A 297 0.42 0.90 3.38
N LEU A 298 0.91 0.25 4.44
CA LEU A 298 0.34 -1.02 4.94
C LEU A 298 -1.16 -0.95 5.26
N GLY A 299 -1.64 0.18 5.78
CA GLY A 299 -3.07 0.41 6.04
C GLY A 299 -3.90 0.70 4.77
N GLY A 300 -3.32 0.57 3.58
CA GLY A 300 -4.00 0.77 2.30
C GLY A 300 -4.27 2.22 1.95
N ARG A 301 -3.91 3.18 2.81
CA ARG A 301 -4.04 4.60 2.50
C ARG A 301 -3.03 4.98 1.42
N ILE A 302 -3.49 5.70 0.40
CA ILE A 302 -2.61 6.35 -0.58
C ILE A 302 -1.68 7.30 0.16
N THR A 303 -0.38 7.06 0.05
CA THR A 303 0.69 7.91 0.59
C THR A 303 1.30 8.80 -0.48
N GLY A 304 1.02 8.51 -1.76
CA GLY A 304 1.37 9.38 -2.88
C GLY A 304 1.11 8.72 -4.23
N PHE A 305 1.65 9.33 -5.27
CA PHE A 305 1.36 9.00 -6.66
C PHE A 305 2.63 8.61 -7.40
N LEU A 306 2.50 7.78 -8.43
CA LEU A 306 3.61 7.45 -9.31
C LEU A 306 3.27 7.68 -10.77
N ARG A 307 4.26 8.13 -11.53
CA ARG A 307 4.19 8.27 -12.99
C ARG A 307 5.54 7.95 -13.61
N GLY A 308 5.55 7.31 -14.77
CA GLY A 308 6.78 6.90 -15.42
C GLY A 308 6.56 6.27 -16.79
N ALA A 309 7.60 5.62 -17.29
CA ALA A 309 7.59 4.89 -18.54
C ALA A 309 8.45 3.63 -18.43
N TYR A 310 8.18 2.68 -19.32
CA TYR A 310 8.98 1.48 -19.52
C TYR A 310 9.32 1.35 -21.01
N GLY A 311 10.46 0.73 -21.28
CA GLY A 311 11.05 0.67 -22.61
C GLY A 311 12.32 -0.15 -22.63
N PHE A 312 13.20 0.21 -23.56
CA PHE A 312 14.51 -0.41 -23.74
C PHE A 312 15.61 0.63 -23.53
N ASP A 313 16.69 0.26 -22.86
CA ASP A 313 17.88 1.12 -22.74
C ASP A 313 18.77 1.05 -24.00
N ALA A 314 20.00 1.57 -23.91
CA ALA A 314 20.94 1.59 -25.03
C ALA A 314 21.48 0.20 -25.38
N GLU A 315 21.48 -0.71 -24.41
CA GLU A 315 21.90 -2.10 -24.53
C GLU A 315 20.77 -3.02 -25.02
N GLY A 316 19.53 -2.50 -25.09
CA GLY A 316 18.34 -3.26 -25.47
C GLY A 316 17.71 -4.02 -24.31
N GLU A 317 18.10 -3.70 -23.07
CA GLU A 317 17.53 -4.30 -21.87
C GLU A 317 16.20 -3.63 -21.51
N ARG A 318 15.28 -4.44 -20.98
CA ARG A 318 13.95 -4.00 -20.57
C ARG A 318 14.03 -3.25 -19.24
N VAL A 319 13.83 -1.94 -19.30
CA VAL A 319 13.92 -1.06 -18.13
C VAL A 319 12.65 -0.25 -17.92
N PHE A 320 12.42 0.20 -16.68
CA PHE A 320 11.44 1.22 -16.38
C PHE A 320 12.05 2.31 -15.51
N HIS A 321 11.54 3.53 -15.69
CA HIS A 321 11.85 4.69 -14.89
C HIS A 321 10.58 5.43 -14.49
N GLY A 322 10.58 6.06 -13.33
CA GLY A 322 9.45 6.86 -12.89
C GLY A 322 9.80 7.81 -11.76
N LYS A 323 8.80 8.57 -11.35
CA LYS A 323 8.83 9.48 -10.21
C LYS A 323 7.73 9.08 -9.23
N TYR A 324 8.05 9.13 -7.95
CA TYR A 324 7.12 9.02 -6.83
C TYR A 324 7.03 10.38 -6.13
N ILE A 325 5.81 10.90 -6.00
CA ILE A 325 5.48 12.14 -5.30
C ILE A 325 4.52 11.84 -4.15
N ASP A 326 4.55 12.64 -3.10
CA ASP A 326 3.56 12.53 -2.02
C ASP A 326 2.19 13.06 -2.46
N ARG A 327 1.24 13.08 -1.53
CA ARG A 327 -0.13 13.52 -1.79
C ARG A 327 -0.26 15.02 -2.11
N LEU A 328 0.76 15.81 -1.78
CA LEU A 328 0.81 17.25 -2.00
C LEU A 328 1.60 17.61 -3.27
N GLY A 329 2.20 16.62 -3.94
CA GLY A 329 2.99 16.81 -5.14
C GLY A 329 4.50 16.91 -4.88
N HIS A 330 4.96 16.82 -3.63
CA HIS A 330 6.38 16.93 -3.35
C HIS A 330 7.13 15.68 -3.82
N PHE A 331 8.30 15.89 -4.43
CA PHE A 331 9.17 14.81 -4.85
C PHE A 331 9.59 13.93 -3.66
N ARG A 332 9.41 12.61 -3.79
CA ARG A 332 9.84 11.64 -2.77
C ARG A 332 10.93 10.71 -3.28
N GLY A 333 10.94 10.37 -4.56
CA GLY A 333 12.01 9.57 -5.14
C GLY A 333 11.84 9.25 -6.62
N PHE A 334 12.93 8.82 -7.23
CA PHE A 334 12.92 8.18 -8.54
C PHE A 334 12.68 6.69 -8.40
N LEU A 335 11.99 6.11 -9.37
CA LEU A 335 11.78 4.68 -9.52
C LEU A 335 12.65 4.17 -10.65
N GLY A 336 13.27 3.01 -10.48
CA GLY A 336 14.08 2.40 -11.52
C GLY A 336 14.16 0.89 -11.36
N GLY A 337 14.16 0.17 -12.47
CA GLY A 337 14.26 -1.28 -12.44
C GLY A 337 14.11 -1.93 -13.80
N VAL A 338 13.89 -3.23 -13.76
CA VAL A 338 13.70 -4.08 -14.93
C VAL A 338 12.32 -4.69 -14.94
N TRP A 339 11.86 -5.06 -16.12
CA TRP A 339 10.59 -5.75 -16.30
C TRP A 339 10.75 -6.91 -17.28
N VAL A 340 9.90 -7.91 -17.14
CA VAL A 340 9.85 -9.08 -18.01
C VAL A 340 8.48 -9.17 -18.65
N THR A 341 8.48 -9.57 -19.92
CA THR A 341 7.27 -10.02 -20.62
C THR A 341 6.92 -11.42 -20.15
N GLY A 342 5.63 -11.74 -20.16
CA GLY A 342 5.19 -13.13 -20.11
C GLY A 342 5.41 -13.76 -21.48
N ASP A 343 4.31 -14.03 -22.17
CA ASP A 343 4.35 -14.45 -23.57
C ASP A 343 4.57 -13.26 -24.54
N ASP A 344 4.79 -13.52 -25.83
CA ASP A 344 5.05 -12.50 -26.86
C ASP A 344 3.94 -11.42 -26.98
N THR A 345 2.76 -11.68 -26.42
CA THR A 345 1.62 -10.76 -26.41
C THR A 345 1.55 -9.86 -25.18
N ASP A 346 2.26 -10.22 -24.11
CA ASP A 346 2.05 -9.63 -22.80
C ASP A 346 3.16 -8.61 -22.49
N PRO A 347 2.82 -7.32 -22.54
CA PRO A 347 3.81 -6.26 -22.49
C PRO A 347 4.40 -6.03 -21.10
N LEU A 348 3.86 -6.65 -20.05
CA LEU A 348 4.36 -6.60 -18.68
C LEU A 348 3.76 -7.76 -17.89
N ASP A 349 4.58 -8.73 -17.48
CA ASP A 349 4.20 -9.84 -16.58
C ASP A 349 4.75 -9.59 -15.17
N TYR A 350 6.05 -9.37 -15.04
CA TYR A 350 6.69 -9.11 -13.75
C TYR A 350 7.64 -7.91 -13.82
N PHE A 351 7.76 -7.18 -12.73
CA PHE A 351 8.73 -6.09 -12.58
C PHE A 351 9.43 -6.14 -11.23
N GLN A 352 10.68 -5.71 -11.21
CA GLN A 352 11.47 -5.53 -10.01
C GLN A 352 12.34 -4.29 -10.15
N GLY A 353 12.43 -3.52 -9.07
CA GLY A 353 13.25 -2.32 -9.05
C GLY A 353 13.50 -1.82 -7.65
N HIS A 354 13.84 -0.54 -7.60
CA HIS A 354 14.20 0.19 -6.41
C HIS A 354 13.72 1.63 -6.53
N TRP A 355 13.72 2.33 -5.40
CA TRP A 355 13.53 3.77 -5.39
C TRP A 355 14.71 4.49 -4.74
N ILE A 356 14.98 5.68 -5.27
CA ILE A 356 16.16 6.49 -4.97
C ILE A 356 15.69 7.87 -4.54
N ASN A 357 16.24 8.40 -3.46
CA ASN A 357 15.91 9.73 -2.96
C ASN A 357 16.59 10.86 -3.78
N ARG A 358 16.40 12.11 -3.36
CA ARG A 358 16.99 13.30 -4.00
C ARG A 358 18.53 13.29 -4.02
N SER A 359 19.18 12.60 -3.07
CA SER A 359 20.64 12.53 -2.99
C SER A 359 21.25 11.39 -3.83
N GLY A 360 20.43 10.65 -4.59
CA GLY A 360 20.90 9.48 -5.33
C GLY A 360 21.10 8.23 -4.46
N LYS A 361 20.68 8.25 -3.19
CA LYS A 361 20.76 7.09 -2.30
C LYS A 361 19.54 6.18 -2.54
N ARG A 362 19.79 4.88 -2.73
CA ARG A 362 18.73 3.87 -2.77
C ARG A 362 18.10 3.77 -1.37
N GLU A 363 16.79 3.96 -1.30
CA GLU A 363 16.05 3.92 -0.04
C GLU A 363 15.11 2.72 0.04
N GLY A 364 14.86 2.00 -1.05
CA GLY A 364 13.95 0.86 -0.99
C GLY A 364 13.88 0.04 -2.25
N LEU A 365 13.15 -1.07 -2.14
CA LEU A 365 12.91 -2.05 -3.19
C LEU A 365 11.42 -2.06 -3.55
N LEU A 366 11.13 -2.42 -4.79
CA LEU A 366 9.78 -2.64 -5.25
C LEU A 366 9.72 -3.81 -6.24
N SER A 367 8.62 -4.53 -6.26
CA SER A 367 8.38 -5.62 -7.21
C SER A 367 6.90 -5.91 -7.34
N GLY A 368 6.48 -6.50 -8.45
CA GLY A 368 5.10 -6.88 -8.64
C GLY A 368 4.84 -7.47 -10.00
N ARG A 369 3.57 -7.51 -10.38
CA ARG A 369 3.09 -8.09 -11.63
C ARG A 369 2.28 -7.11 -12.45
N GLY A 370 2.36 -7.25 -13.76
CA GLY A 370 1.46 -6.64 -14.72
C GLY A 370 0.40 -7.65 -15.15
N TYR A 371 -0.79 -7.14 -15.43
CA TYR A 371 -1.94 -7.91 -15.84
C TYR A 371 -2.54 -7.24 -17.08
N PRO A 372 -2.36 -7.83 -18.27
CA PRO A 372 -2.91 -7.30 -19.50
C PRO A 372 -4.44 -7.35 -19.47
N VAL A 373 -5.08 -6.36 -20.07
CA VAL A 373 -6.54 -6.33 -20.19
C VAL A 373 -6.90 -6.54 -21.66
N ALA A 374 -7.70 -7.56 -21.95
CA ALA A 374 -8.13 -7.87 -23.30
C ALA A 374 -8.76 -6.65 -23.98
N ALA A 375 -8.40 -6.40 -25.25
CA ALA A 375 -8.83 -5.25 -26.05
C ALA A 375 -8.41 -3.86 -25.53
N TYR A 376 -7.59 -3.78 -24.47
CA TYR A 376 -7.01 -2.54 -23.99
C TYR A 376 -5.51 -2.51 -24.33
N PRO A 377 -4.95 -1.40 -24.88
CA PRO A 377 -3.53 -1.32 -25.22
C PRO A 377 -2.68 -1.11 -23.96
N GLY A 378 -2.65 -2.10 -23.09
CA GLY A 378 -2.02 -2.03 -21.78
C GLY A 378 -2.69 -2.94 -20.75
N GLY A 379 -2.62 -2.54 -19.49
CA GLY A 379 -3.20 -3.30 -18.40
C GLY A 379 -3.09 -2.56 -17.08
N PHE A 380 -3.17 -3.29 -15.99
CA PHE A 380 -2.89 -2.80 -14.66
C PHE A 380 -1.67 -3.50 -14.09
N PHE A 381 -1.04 -2.88 -13.10
CA PHE A 381 0.02 -3.53 -12.35
C PHE A 381 -0.29 -3.40 -10.86
N GLU A 382 0.14 -4.40 -10.12
CA GLU A 382 0.11 -4.38 -8.67
C GLU A 382 1.43 -4.90 -8.14
N GLY A 383 1.82 -4.41 -6.97
CA GLY A 383 3.08 -4.78 -6.39
C GLY A 383 3.23 -4.31 -4.97
N ARG A 384 4.46 -4.47 -4.52
CA ARG A 384 4.89 -4.30 -3.14
C ARG A 384 6.10 -3.38 -3.13
N TRP A 385 6.20 -2.53 -2.12
CA TRP A 385 7.40 -1.75 -1.85
C TRP A 385 7.80 -1.87 -0.39
N THR A 386 9.11 -1.77 -0.15
CA THR A 386 9.69 -1.68 1.19
C THR A 386 10.83 -0.68 1.17
N THR A 387 10.97 0.08 2.26
CA THR A 387 12.17 0.86 2.55
C THR A 387 13.26 -0.11 2.99
N LEU A 388 14.52 0.15 2.66
CA LEU A 388 15.68 -0.54 3.21
C LEU A 388 15.91 -0.03 4.63
N CYS A 389 15.89 -0.93 5.61
CA CYS A 389 16.38 -0.62 6.95
C CYS A 389 17.90 -0.71 7.01
N ASP A 390 18.52 -0.07 8.01
CA ASP A 390 19.96 0.14 8.13
C ASP A 390 20.79 -1.12 7.79
N ASP A 391 20.48 -2.29 8.36
CA ASP A 391 21.24 -3.52 8.11
C ASP A 391 21.12 -4.01 6.64
N GLN A 392 19.93 -3.90 6.03
CA GLN A 392 19.71 -4.24 4.61
C GLN A 392 20.26 -3.19 3.66
N ALA A 393 20.33 -1.93 4.11
CA ALA A 393 20.94 -0.84 3.37
C ALA A 393 22.47 -0.99 3.33
N GLU A 394 23.08 -1.48 4.41
CA GLU A 394 24.53 -1.76 4.49
C GLU A 394 24.95 -2.95 3.60
N GLU A 395 24.19 -4.04 3.57
CA GLU A 395 24.51 -5.22 2.74
C GLU A 395 24.45 -4.94 1.22
N GLN A 396 23.63 -3.98 0.76
CA GLN A 396 23.52 -3.65 -0.67
C GLN A 396 24.53 -2.61 -1.17
N VAL A 397 25.30 -1.99 -0.26
CA VAL A 397 26.35 -1.02 -0.61
C VAL A 397 27.71 -1.71 -0.85
N HIS A 398 27.80 -3.00 -0.59
CA HIS A 398 28.97 -3.86 -0.83
C HIS A 398 28.74 -4.84 -1.99
#